data_AF-A0A0S4M582-F1
#
_entry.id   AF-A0A0S4M582-F1
#
_cell.length_a   1.000
_cell.length_b   1.000
_cell.length_c   1.000
_cell.angle_alpha   90.00
_cell.angle_beta   90.00
_cell.angle_gamma   90.00
#
_symmetry.space_group_name_H-M   'P 1'
#
loop_
_entity.id
_entity.type
_entity.pdbx_description
1 polymer ?
#
loop_
_entity_poly.entity_id
_entity_poly.type
_entity_poly.pdbx_seq_one_letter_code
_entity_poly.pdbx_strand_id
1 'polypeptide(L)'
;MINRSLPSTSYECYDLETKKTDAPICDPLPDNISGNPLLEVIEATAYYRYEAYKNNSHFFTKKSLRDMSPSNHRKWKLQINDYFKSITESSIISFAKKLDEINCGSLEEKKDFLYAVSKEIAAYYPFKMINDLMIEFTDREISKVVLSYAEKEIEDISNNDTRNYNELDEIIPKKVKENLLKEDNKLELISCISSEITESHEKLCTEEKIKLPFNAKKMPFVAFFDLYLKHLTESYDFIISKSTSVFDNLGHDKECCISFVFDTIFEKRIIRNESKQILSIVIKNTAHGIAYDLKKLLENSLISGKIEFFSEYEGKGYHIYGSTREYYTDFTKVIVELQKKLECEIVSYLTKNNIILIEDVVTVCNKKIMKEIVSSSTKHLEKELRASIIDF
;
A
#
# COMPACT_ATOMS: atom_id res chain seq x y z
N MET A 1 43.71 31.12 -25.86
CA MET A 1 44.86 30.24 -25.57
C MET A 1 45.47 30.68 -24.24
N ILE A 2 44.96 30.19 -23.10
CA ILE A 2 45.64 30.27 -21.80
C ILE A 2 45.28 28.98 -21.07
N ASN A 3 46.32 28.27 -20.65
CA ASN A 3 46.27 27.07 -19.84
C ASN A 3 47.14 27.36 -18.61
N ARG A 4 46.63 27.10 -17.40
CA ARG A 4 47.37 26.80 -16.16
C ARG A 4 46.37 26.45 -15.03
N SER A 5 46.24 25.13 -14.78
CA SER A 5 46.26 24.38 -13.49
C SER A 5 46.14 25.18 -12.17
N LEU A 6 45.43 24.81 -11.09
CA LEU A 6 45.13 23.56 -10.33
C LEU A 6 44.04 23.93 -9.25
N PRO A 7 43.54 23.09 -8.30
CA PRO A 7 43.67 21.65 -8.08
C PRO A 7 42.33 20.89 -7.83
N SER A 8 42.45 19.56 -7.79
CA SER A 8 41.53 18.59 -7.20
C SER A 8 41.28 18.84 -5.71
N THR A 9 40.02 18.80 -5.29
CA THR A 9 39.62 18.54 -3.90
C THR A 9 38.56 17.45 -3.89
N SER A 10 38.99 16.29 -3.41
CA SER A 10 38.20 15.21 -2.84
C SER A 10 37.16 15.74 -1.87
N TYR A 11 35.91 15.34 -2.03
CA TYR A 11 34.96 15.38 -0.93
C TYR A 11 35.08 14.08 -0.14
N GLU A 12 35.61 14.23 1.07
CA GLU A 12 35.69 13.21 2.09
C GLU A 12 34.30 12.66 2.38
N CYS A 13 34.19 11.34 2.23
CA CYS A 13 33.10 10.54 2.76
C CYS A 13 33.19 10.62 4.29
N TYR A 14 32.23 11.28 4.93
CA TYR A 14 32.04 11.14 6.37
C TYR A 14 31.19 9.89 6.61
N ASP A 15 31.85 8.85 7.10
CA ASP A 15 31.22 7.76 7.84
C ASP A 15 30.50 8.34 9.07
N LEU A 16 29.19 8.13 9.15
CA LEU A 16 28.48 8.16 10.42
C LEU A 16 27.71 6.86 10.58
N GLU A 17 28.34 5.95 11.31
CA GLU A 17 27.76 4.74 11.85
C GLU A 17 26.49 5.04 12.67
N THR A 18 25.43 4.34 12.28
CA THR A 18 24.27 3.88 13.05
C THR A 18 24.17 4.26 14.54
N LYS A 19 23.07 4.93 14.90
CA LYS A 19 22.25 4.60 16.08
C LYS A 19 20.79 5.03 15.87
N LYS A 20 19.91 4.03 16.01
CA LYS A 20 18.43 4.04 16.09
C LYS A 20 17.77 5.36 16.51
N THR A 21 16.85 5.83 15.68
CA THR A 21 15.49 6.25 16.11
C THR A 21 14.53 6.16 14.92
N ASP A 22 13.46 5.38 15.08
CA ASP A 22 12.31 5.34 14.19
C ASP A 22 11.57 6.69 14.24
N ALA A 23 11.71 7.49 13.20
CA ALA A 23 10.79 8.56 12.85
C ALA A 23 10.86 8.76 11.33
N PRO A 24 9.72 8.92 10.63
CA PRO A 24 9.76 9.29 9.22
C PRO A 24 10.41 10.67 9.11
N ILE A 25 11.47 10.77 8.32
CA ILE A 25 12.15 12.02 8.00
C ILE A 25 11.18 12.83 7.13
N CYS A 26 10.27 13.54 7.79
CA CYS A 26 9.80 14.82 7.27
C CYS A 26 10.98 15.78 7.42
N ASP A 27 11.36 16.46 6.33
CA ASP A 27 12.19 17.64 6.47
C ASP A 27 11.55 18.57 7.53
N PRO A 28 12.33 19.16 8.45
CA PRO A 28 11.77 20.02 9.47
C PRO A 28 11.03 21.17 8.79
N LEU A 29 9.76 21.38 9.17
CA LEU A 29 9.07 22.64 8.87
C LEU A 29 10.01 23.79 9.28
N PRO A 30 10.14 24.86 8.46
CA PRO A 30 10.87 26.04 8.91
C PRO A 30 10.25 26.53 10.23
N ASP A 31 11.10 26.74 11.25
CA ASP A 31 10.78 27.05 12.66
C ASP A 31 10.03 28.39 12.90
N ASN A 32 9.23 28.89 11.96
CA ASN A 32 8.58 30.19 12.04
C ASN A 32 7.07 30.16 11.70
N ILE A 33 6.38 29.08 12.08
CA ILE A 33 5.03 28.75 11.60
C ILE A 33 3.94 28.77 12.70
N SER A 34 4.29 29.19 13.93
CA SER A 34 3.31 29.41 15.00
C SER A 34 2.46 30.66 14.69
N GLY A 35 1.27 30.48 14.10
CA GLY A 35 0.24 31.53 14.03
C GLY A 35 -0.54 31.70 12.72
N ASN A 36 -0.35 30.87 11.69
CA ASN A 36 -1.20 30.96 10.49
C ASN A 36 -2.46 30.07 10.64
N PRO A 37 -3.66 30.66 10.80
CA PRO A 37 -4.90 29.92 11.04
C PRO A 37 -5.37 29.06 9.85
N LEU A 38 -4.78 29.21 8.66
CA LEU A 38 -5.03 28.31 7.52
C LEU A 38 -4.17 27.04 7.59
N LEU A 39 -3.00 27.08 8.22
CA LEU A 39 -2.16 25.89 8.37
C LEU A 39 -2.75 24.89 9.37
N GLU A 40 -3.44 25.37 10.40
CA GLU A 40 -4.22 24.54 11.33
C GLU A 40 -5.28 23.69 10.59
N VAL A 41 -5.88 24.24 9.53
CA VAL A 41 -6.85 23.51 8.69
C VAL A 41 -6.17 22.37 7.92
N ILE A 42 -4.95 22.58 7.43
CA ILE A 42 -4.18 21.56 6.70
C ILE A 42 -3.84 20.40 7.63
N GLU A 43 -3.38 20.70 8.85
CA GLU A 43 -3.08 19.70 9.87
C GLU A 43 -4.32 18.91 10.27
N ALA A 44 -5.44 19.60 10.53
CA ALA A 44 -6.71 18.97 10.92
C ALA A 44 -7.28 18.03 9.83
N THR A 45 -6.89 18.23 8.56
CA THR A 45 -7.38 17.44 7.42
C THR A 45 -6.40 16.37 6.92
N ALA A 46 -5.17 16.34 7.43
CA ALA A 46 -4.11 15.43 6.96
C ALA A 46 -4.52 13.95 7.00
N TYR A 47 -5.28 13.55 8.02
CA TYR A 47 -5.81 12.19 8.14
C TYR A 47 -6.59 11.74 6.90
N TYR A 48 -7.45 12.59 6.33
CA TYR A 48 -8.27 12.25 5.17
C TYR A 48 -7.43 12.00 3.92
N ARG A 49 -6.39 12.83 3.71
CA ARG A 49 -5.44 12.65 2.60
C ARG A 49 -4.65 11.36 2.75
N TYR A 50 -4.17 11.07 3.96
CA TYR A 50 -3.34 9.89 4.21
C TYR A 50 -4.13 8.57 4.16
N GLU A 51 -5.40 8.57 4.58
CA GLU A 51 -6.29 7.41 4.40
C GLU A 51 -6.47 7.03 2.93
N ALA A 52 -6.53 8.01 2.00
CA ALA A 52 -6.66 7.74 0.58
C ALA A 52 -5.50 6.86 0.03
N TYR A 53 -4.29 7.02 0.58
CA TYR A 53 -3.13 6.20 0.19
C TYR A 53 -3.07 4.84 0.90
N LYS A 54 -3.76 4.66 2.03
CA LYS A 54 -3.83 3.37 2.74
C LYS A 54 -4.75 2.35 2.05
N ASN A 55 -5.73 2.80 1.26
CA ASN A 55 -6.75 1.95 0.65
C ASN A 55 -6.30 1.18 -0.61
N ASN A 56 -5.03 1.24 -0.99
CA ASN A 56 -4.52 0.61 -2.21
C ASN A 56 -4.23 -0.91 -2.10
N SER A 57 -4.80 -1.62 -1.11
CA SER A 57 -4.84 -3.09 -1.08
C SER A 57 -6.03 -3.62 -1.90
N HIS A 58 -6.10 -3.27 -3.19
CA HIS A 58 -7.13 -3.75 -4.12
C HIS A 58 -7.07 -5.26 -4.42
N PHE A 59 -6.33 -6.05 -3.64
CA PHE A 59 -6.43 -7.51 -3.70
C PHE A 59 -7.12 -8.15 -2.50
N PHE A 60 -7.40 -7.45 -1.40
CA PHE A 60 -8.02 -8.07 -0.23
C PHE A 60 -8.88 -7.09 0.57
N THR A 61 -10.00 -6.67 0.00
CA THR A 61 -11.05 -5.85 0.66
C THR A 61 -11.93 -6.66 1.61
N LYS A 62 -11.32 -7.45 2.50
CA LYS A 62 -11.96 -7.92 3.73
C LYS A 62 -11.12 -7.46 4.92
N LYS A 63 -11.76 -6.79 5.89
CA LYS A 63 -11.20 -6.37 7.20
C LYS A 63 -10.30 -7.43 7.87
N SER A 64 -10.61 -8.70 7.60
CA SER A 64 -9.93 -9.96 7.93
C SER A 64 -8.39 -9.98 7.79
N LEU A 65 -7.81 -9.31 6.79
CA LEU A 65 -6.41 -9.57 6.39
C LEU A 65 -5.38 -8.54 6.89
N ARG A 66 -5.79 -7.54 7.67
CA ARG A 66 -4.85 -6.52 8.22
C ARG A 66 -3.75 -7.13 9.09
N ASP A 67 -3.99 -8.30 9.70
CA ASP A 67 -3.00 -8.96 10.57
C ASP A 67 -2.08 -9.95 9.83
N MET A 68 -2.38 -10.30 8.57
CA MET A 68 -1.52 -11.20 7.77
C MET A 68 -0.40 -10.48 7.02
N SER A 69 -0.54 -9.17 6.85
CA SER A 69 0.36 -8.33 6.09
C SER A 69 1.08 -7.40 7.05
N PRO A 70 2.38 -7.60 7.32
CA PRO A 70 3.23 -6.48 7.72
C PRO A 70 3.07 -5.37 6.69
N SER A 71 3.20 -4.13 7.14
CA SER A 71 2.98 -2.88 6.40
C SER A 71 3.78 -2.72 5.10
N ASN A 72 4.62 -3.67 4.70
CA ASN A 72 5.68 -3.51 3.70
C ASN A 72 5.54 -4.38 2.46
N HIS A 73 4.32 -4.86 2.14
CA HIS A 73 4.13 -5.83 1.05
C HIS A 73 4.74 -5.41 -0.29
N ARG A 74 4.94 -4.11 -0.53
CA ARG A 74 5.71 -3.55 -1.66
C ARG A 74 6.37 -2.23 -1.27
N LYS A 75 7.65 -2.26 -0.88
CA LYS A 75 8.39 -1.05 -0.50
C LYS A 75 8.43 -0.03 -1.64
N TRP A 76 8.54 -0.47 -2.89
CA TRP A 76 8.43 0.42 -4.06
C TRP A 76 7.10 1.17 -4.13
N LYS A 77 5.98 0.50 -3.81
CA LYS A 77 4.64 1.10 -3.82
C LYS A 77 4.49 2.12 -2.69
N LEU A 78 5.07 1.81 -1.52
CA LEU A 78 5.12 2.74 -0.39
C LEU A 78 5.93 3.99 -0.73
N GLN A 79 7.09 3.84 -1.37
CA GLN A 79 7.91 4.98 -1.80
C GLN A 79 7.13 5.92 -2.73
N ILE A 80 6.38 5.38 -3.69
CA ILE A 80 5.50 6.20 -4.55
C ILE A 80 4.45 6.91 -3.69
N ASN A 81 3.70 6.18 -2.87
CA ASN A 81 2.65 6.75 -2.01
C ASN A 81 3.17 7.84 -1.07
N ASP A 82 4.27 7.59 -0.37
CA ASP A 82 4.84 8.52 0.61
C ASP A 82 5.32 9.79 -0.08
N TYR A 83 5.87 9.67 -1.28
CA TYR A 83 6.24 10.83 -2.06
C TYR A 83 5.04 11.66 -2.50
N PHE A 84 3.97 11.02 -2.99
CA PHE A 84 2.76 11.76 -3.37
C PHE A 84 2.11 12.44 -2.16
N LYS A 85 2.16 11.86 -0.97
CA LYS A 85 1.78 12.58 0.27
C LYS A 85 2.57 13.88 0.40
N SER A 86 3.91 13.83 0.27
CA SER A 86 4.76 15.02 0.37
C SER A 86 4.47 16.06 -0.72
N ILE A 87 4.23 15.65 -1.98
CA ILE A 87 3.80 16.58 -3.05
C ILE A 87 2.48 17.25 -2.68
N THR A 88 1.50 16.47 -2.26
CA THR A 88 0.17 16.97 -1.89
C THR A 88 0.26 17.99 -0.75
N GLU A 89 0.99 17.67 0.33
CA GLU A 89 1.19 18.60 1.46
C GLU A 89 1.86 19.90 1.00
N SER A 90 2.92 19.80 0.22
CA SER A 90 3.67 20.97 -0.27
C SER A 90 2.78 21.86 -1.15
N SER A 91 1.97 21.26 -2.03
CA SER A 91 1.03 22.00 -2.87
C SER A 91 -0.05 22.68 -2.06
N ILE A 92 -0.69 21.99 -1.09
CA ILE A 92 -1.74 22.59 -0.26
C ILE A 92 -1.18 23.72 0.61
N ILE A 93 0.00 23.57 1.21
CA ILE A 93 0.66 24.62 1.98
C ILE A 93 0.96 25.84 1.09
N SER A 94 1.47 25.61 -0.12
CA SER A 94 1.72 26.69 -1.08
C SER A 94 0.42 27.36 -1.52
N PHE A 95 -0.66 26.61 -1.73
CA PHE A 95 -1.98 27.15 -2.05
C PHE A 95 -2.55 27.99 -0.89
N ALA A 96 -2.43 27.52 0.36
CA ALA A 96 -2.91 28.24 1.53
C ALA A 96 -2.26 29.63 1.66
N LYS A 97 -0.97 29.77 1.32
CA LYS A 97 -0.28 31.07 1.27
C LYS A 97 -0.91 32.00 0.21
N LYS A 98 -1.13 31.49 -1.00
CA LYS A 98 -1.80 32.26 -2.08
C LYS A 98 -3.22 32.66 -1.68
N LEU A 99 -3.95 31.78 -0.99
CA LEU A 99 -5.30 32.05 -0.50
C LEU A 99 -5.30 33.11 0.61
N ASP A 100 -4.28 33.13 1.47
CA ASP A 100 -4.14 34.17 2.50
C ASP A 100 -3.91 35.55 1.88
N GLU A 101 -3.09 35.62 0.84
CA GLU A 101 -2.70 36.86 0.13
C GLU A 101 -3.82 37.50 -0.72
N ILE A 102 -4.87 36.75 -1.08
CA ILE A 102 -5.97 37.31 -1.89
C ILE A 102 -6.83 38.27 -1.05
N ASN A 103 -7.11 39.45 -1.59
CA ASN A 103 -7.93 40.50 -0.94
C ASN A 103 -9.45 40.23 -0.98
N CYS A 104 -9.86 38.96 -1.06
CA CYS A 104 -11.26 38.55 -1.21
C CYS A 104 -11.66 37.54 -0.13
N GLY A 105 -12.91 37.65 0.33
CA GLY A 105 -13.52 36.80 1.35
C GLY A 105 -12.98 36.99 2.77
N SER A 106 -13.76 36.56 3.76
CA SER A 106 -13.33 36.54 5.17
C SER A 106 -12.36 35.39 5.44
N LEU A 107 -11.69 35.45 6.59
CA LEU A 107 -10.81 34.37 7.04
C LEU A 107 -11.58 33.05 7.19
N GLU A 108 -12.81 33.10 7.70
CA GLU A 108 -13.69 31.94 7.85
C GLU A 108 -14.04 31.34 6.49
N GLU A 109 -14.37 32.17 5.49
CA GLU A 109 -14.65 31.69 4.13
C GLU A 109 -13.40 31.02 3.50
N LYS A 110 -12.20 31.57 3.74
CA LYS A 110 -10.93 30.96 3.31
C LYS A 110 -10.67 29.63 4.03
N LYS A 111 -10.94 29.54 5.34
CA LYS A 111 -10.81 28.30 6.12
C LYS A 111 -11.74 27.23 5.61
N ASP A 112 -13.02 27.56 5.39
CA ASP A 112 -14.02 26.61 4.90
C ASP A 112 -13.62 26.10 3.51
N PHE A 113 -13.21 27.00 2.61
CA PHE A 113 -12.73 26.62 1.28
C PHE A 113 -11.50 25.69 1.34
N LEU A 114 -10.48 26.09 2.11
CA LEU A 114 -9.27 25.29 2.27
C LEU A 114 -9.59 23.93 2.89
N TYR A 115 -10.51 23.85 3.85
CA TYR A 115 -10.90 22.59 4.48
C TYR A 115 -11.47 21.60 3.46
N ALA A 116 -12.37 22.05 2.59
CA ALA A 116 -12.94 21.19 1.55
C ALA A 116 -11.92 20.78 0.49
N VAL A 117 -11.08 21.72 0.02
CA VAL A 117 -10.00 21.42 -0.94
C VAL A 117 -9.04 20.39 -0.34
N SER A 118 -8.62 20.63 0.90
CA SER A 118 -7.61 19.83 1.60
C SER A 118 -8.12 18.44 2.00
N LYS A 119 -9.45 18.26 2.12
CA LYS A 119 -10.08 16.99 2.46
C LYS A 119 -10.50 16.19 1.23
N GLU A 120 -11.42 16.72 0.42
CA GLU A 120 -12.07 15.94 -0.65
C GLU A 120 -11.29 16.07 -1.95
N ILE A 121 -10.90 17.29 -2.33
CA ILE A 121 -10.30 17.49 -3.64
C ILE A 121 -8.88 16.92 -3.66
N ALA A 122 -8.01 17.36 -2.76
CA ALA A 122 -6.61 16.96 -2.74
C ALA A 122 -6.39 15.49 -2.36
N ALA A 123 -7.37 14.84 -1.70
CA ALA A 123 -7.31 13.40 -1.43
C ALA A 123 -7.54 12.55 -2.69
N TYR A 124 -8.16 13.10 -3.74
CA TYR A 124 -8.50 12.36 -4.95
C TYR A 124 -7.90 12.95 -6.24
N TYR A 125 -7.78 14.27 -6.36
CA TYR A 125 -7.38 14.98 -7.58
C TYR A 125 -6.29 16.04 -7.34
N PRO A 126 -5.36 16.25 -8.29
CA PRO A 126 -4.90 15.28 -9.29
C PRO A 126 -3.95 14.24 -8.68
N PHE A 127 -3.44 14.48 -7.47
CA PHE A 127 -2.32 13.75 -6.89
C PHE A 127 -2.55 12.24 -6.75
N LYS A 128 -3.72 11.85 -6.24
CA LYS A 128 -4.06 10.45 -6.02
C LYS A 128 -4.26 9.69 -7.33
N MET A 129 -4.87 10.30 -8.34
CA MET A 129 -4.99 9.69 -9.67
C MET A 129 -3.61 9.44 -10.29
N ILE A 130 -2.73 10.44 -10.26
CA ILE A 130 -1.36 10.29 -10.78
C ILE A 130 -0.59 9.23 -9.98
N ASN A 131 -0.73 9.20 -8.66
CA ASN A 131 -0.14 8.17 -7.81
C ASN A 131 -0.58 6.76 -8.23
N ASP A 132 -1.89 6.56 -8.45
CA ASP A 132 -2.44 5.27 -8.81
C ASP A 132 -2.01 4.84 -10.21
N LEU A 133 -1.97 5.78 -11.16
CA LEU A 133 -1.39 5.59 -12.48
C LEU A 133 0.08 5.18 -12.40
N MET A 134 0.89 5.88 -11.59
CA MET A 134 2.30 5.53 -11.40
C MET A 134 2.48 4.12 -10.83
N ILE A 135 1.63 3.73 -9.89
CA ILE A 135 1.66 2.39 -9.29
C ILE A 135 1.30 1.32 -10.34
N GLU A 136 0.26 1.55 -11.14
CA GLU A 136 -0.16 0.63 -12.19
C GLU A 136 0.93 0.49 -13.26
N PHE A 137 1.45 1.61 -13.75
CA PHE A 137 2.54 1.65 -14.70
C PHE A 137 3.76 0.87 -14.19
N THR A 138 4.16 1.13 -12.94
CA THR A 138 5.30 0.46 -12.31
C THR A 138 5.06 -1.04 -12.12
N ASP A 139 3.85 -1.48 -11.76
CA ASP A 139 3.53 -2.92 -11.68
C ASP A 139 3.62 -3.58 -13.08
N ARG A 140 3.13 -2.89 -14.12
CA ARG A 140 3.09 -3.39 -15.49
C ARG A 140 4.46 -3.48 -16.15
N GLU A 141 5.18 -2.35 -16.22
CA GLU A 141 6.43 -2.25 -16.98
C GLU A 141 7.65 -2.72 -16.21
N ILE A 142 7.63 -2.65 -14.88
CA ILE A 142 8.78 -2.99 -14.04
C ILE A 142 8.53 -4.29 -13.28
N SER A 143 7.51 -4.33 -12.41
CA SER A 143 7.34 -5.46 -11.49
C SER A 143 7.11 -6.78 -12.19
N LYS A 144 6.20 -6.85 -13.18
CA LYS A 144 5.93 -8.09 -13.92
C LYS A 144 7.15 -8.58 -14.71
N VAL A 145 7.89 -7.65 -15.33
CA VAL A 145 9.08 -7.97 -16.12
C VAL A 145 10.20 -8.51 -15.24
N VAL A 146 10.48 -7.84 -14.12
CA VAL A 146 11.52 -8.25 -13.17
C VAL A 146 11.16 -9.56 -12.50
N LEU A 147 9.89 -9.76 -12.11
CA LEU A 147 9.42 -11.03 -11.54
C LEU A 147 9.60 -12.19 -12.52
N SER A 148 9.15 -12.05 -13.77
CA SER A 148 9.31 -13.10 -14.79
C SER A 148 10.77 -13.43 -15.04
N TYR A 149 11.65 -12.44 -15.02
CA TYR A 149 13.08 -12.65 -15.15
C TYR A 149 13.66 -13.41 -13.95
N ALA A 150 13.32 -13.00 -12.73
CA ALA A 150 13.77 -13.67 -11.51
C ALA A 150 13.30 -15.13 -11.44
N GLU A 151 12.08 -15.44 -11.89
CA GLU A 151 11.57 -16.81 -11.96
C GLU A 151 12.38 -17.69 -12.91
N LYS A 152 12.76 -17.15 -14.07
CA LYS A 152 13.62 -17.86 -15.01
C LYS A 152 15.00 -18.13 -14.42
N GLU A 153 15.61 -17.14 -13.78
CA GLU A 153 16.91 -17.31 -13.12
C GLU A 153 16.84 -18.32 -11.97
N ILE A 154 15.73 -18.36 -11.22
CA ILE A 154 15.50 -19.40 -10.20
C ILE A 154 15.45 -20.79 -10.82
N GLU A 155 14.78 -20.96 -11.96
CA GLU A 155 14.73 -22.23 -12.69
C GLU A 155 16.14 -22.66 -13.14
N ASP A 156 16.90 -21.74 -13.73
CA ASP A 156 18.28 -21.98 -14.18
C ASP A 156 19.21 -22.36 -13.01
N ILE A 157 19.14 -21.63 -11.88
CA ILE A 157 19.91 -21.94 -10.65
C ILE A 157 19.52 -23.31 -10.09
N SER A 158 18.23 -23.66 -10.12
CA SER A 158 17.73 -24.94 -9.61
C SER A 158 18.25 -26.15 -10.41
N ASN A 159 18.51 -25.93 -11.71
CA ASN A 159 19.08 -26.92 -12.62
C ASN A 159 20.62 -27.00 -12.56
N ASN A 160 21.28 -26.08 -11.85
CA ASN A 160 22.74 -26.08 -11.64
C ASN A 160 23.12 -26.90 -10.39
N ASP A 161 24.30 -27.53 -10.41
CA ASP A 161 24.82 -28.36 -9.32
C ASP A 161 25.12 -27.55 -8.04
N THR A 162 25.45 -26.26 -8.18
CA THR A 162 25.85 -25.40 -7.04
C THR A 162 24.67 -24.72 -6.31
N ARG A 163 23.52 -24.56 -6.97
CA ARG A 163 22.27 -23.96 -6.43
C ARG A 163 22.47 -22.70 -5.57
N ASN A 164 23.27 -21.76 -6.07
CA ASN A 164 23.58 -20.52 -5.33
C ASN A 164 22.52 -19.44 -5.52
N TYR A 165 21.42 -19.52 -4.77
CA TYR A 165 20.32 -18.55 -4.87
C TYR A 165 20.69 -17.12 -4.42
N ASN A 166 21.83 -16.93 -3.73
CA ASN A 166 22.29 -15.60 -3.34
C ASN A 166 22.63 -14.71 -4.55
N GLU A 167 22.81 -15.27 -5.74
CA GLU A 167 22.99 -14.48 -6.97
C GLU A 167 21.76 -13.60 -7.29
N LEU A 168 20.57 -13.99 -6.83
CA LEU A 168 19.35 -13.19 -7.01
C LEU A 168 19.43 -11.80 -6.36
N ASP A 169 20.20 -11.66 -5.29
CA ASP A 169 20.39 -10.40 -4.58
C ASP A 169 21.08 -9.33 -5.43
N GLU A 170 21.86 -9.74 -6.43
CA GLU A 170 22.54 -8.85 -7.37
C GLU A 170 21.76 -8.73 -8.68
N ILE A 171 21.23 -9.86 -9.16
CA ILE A 171 20.51 -9.96 -10.42
C ILE A 171 19.23 -9.11 -10.40
N ILE A 172 18.45 -9.15 -9.30
CA ILE A 172 17.17 -8.43 -9.20
C ILE A 172 17.39 -6.91 -9.25
N PRO A 173 18.23 -6.28 -8.39
CA PRO A 173 18.48 -4.85 -8.48
C PRO A 173 19.04 -4.40 -9.83
N LYS A 174 19.92 -5.21 -10.45
CA LYS A 174 20.42 -4.94 -11.80
C LYS A 174 19.27 -4.89 -12.79
N LYS A 175 18.37 -5.87 -12.77
CA LYS A 175 17.25 -5.93 -13.70
C LYS A 175 16.22 -4.82 -13.50
N VAL A 176 15.99 -4.42 -12.25
CA VAL A 176 15.15 -3.26 -11.92
C VAL A 176 15.76 -1.99 -12.55
N LYS A 177 17.04 -1.71 -12.31
CA LYS A 177 17.73 -0.54 -12.88
C LYS A 177 17.71 -0.54 -14.41
N GLU A 178 17.98 -1.68 -15.05
CA GLU A 178 17.91 -1.81 -16.51
C GLU A 178 16.54 -1.41 -17.07
N ASN A 179 15.44 -1.82 -16.43
CA ASN A 179 14.09 -1.50 -16.90
C ASN A 179 13.66 -0.06 -16.57
N LEU A 180 14.12 0.51 -15.44
CA LEU A 180 13.87 1.92 -15.11
C LEU A 180 14.62 2.88 -16.03
N LEU A 181 15.81 2.50 -16.50
CA LEU A 181 16.64 3.31 -17.40
C LEU A 181 16.23 3.22 -18.87
N LYS A 182 15.21 2.42 -19.23
CA LYS A 182 14.69 2.38 -20.59
C LYS A 182 14.02 3.70 -20.93
N GLU A 183 14.53 4.38 -21.95
CA GLU A 183 14.02 5.69 -22.40
C GLU A 183 12.53 5.61 -22.77
N ASP A 184 12.13 4.53 -23.46
CA ASP A 184 10.73 4.31 -23.85
C ASP A 184 9.79 4.29 -22.62
N ASN A 185 10.20 3.65 -21.53
CA ASN A 185 9.42 3.60 -20.29
C ASN A 185 9.27 4.99 -19.65
N LYS A 186 10.34 5.81 -19.67
CA LYS A 186 10.30 7.16 -19.11
C LYS A 186 9.39 8.08 -19.93
N LEU A 187 9.53 8.04 -21.25
CA LEU A 187 8.70 8.84 -22.16
C LEU A 187 7.23 8.44 -22.07
N GLU A 188 6.94 7.13 -22.01
CA GLU A 188 5.56 6.65 -21.81
C GLU A 188 4.99 7.13 -20.48
N LEU A 189 5.74 7.02 -19.38
CA LEU A 189 5.30 7.49 -18.07
C LEU A 189 4.98 8.99 -18.07
N ILE A 190 5.88 9.81 -18.64
CA ILE A 190 5.66 11.27 -18.75
C ILE A 190 4.40 11.56 -19.56
N SER A 191 4.20 10.85 -20.68
CA SER A 191 3.00 10.98 -21.51
C SER A 191 1.74 10.62 -20.72
N CYS A 192 1.74 9.48 -20.02
CA CYS A 192 0.61 9.03 -19.21
C CYS A 192 0.26 10.04 -18.11
N ILE A 193 1.25 10.55 -17.38
CA ILE A 193 1.03 11.56 -16.33
C ILE A 193 0.47 12.85 -16.94
N SER A 194 1.02 13.29 -18.07
CA SER A 194 0.56 14.52 -18.75
C SER A 194 -0.90 14.40 -19.21
N SER A 195 -1.27 13.24 -19.75
CA SER A 195 -2.67 12.95 -20.12
C SER A 195 -3.58 12.93 -18.89
N GLU A 196 -3.16 12.29 -17.80
CA GLU A 196 -3.94 12.20 -16.56
C GLU A 196 -4.14 13.57 -15.89
N ILE A 197 -3.11 14.42 -15.91
CA ILE A 197 -3.22 15.82 -15.47
C ILE A 197 -4.28 16.56 -16.28
N THR A 198 -4.25 16.41 -17.60
CA THR A 198 -5.21 17.06 -18.50
C THR A 198 -6.64 16.59 -18.20
N GLU A 199 -6.85 15.28 -18.13
CA GLU A 199 -8.17 14.70 -17.83
C GLU A 199 -8.67 15.10 -16.43
N SER A 200 -7.79 15.07 -15.42
CA SER A 200 -8.10 15.50 -14.06
C SER A 200 -8.50 16.98 -14.02
N HIS A 201 -7.81 17.84 -14.77
CA HIS A 201 -8.13 19.27 -14.84
C HIS A 201 -9.48 19.52 -15.51
N GLU A 202 -9.78 18.82 -16.60
CA GLU A 202 -11.09 18.90 -17.27
C GLU A 202 -12.22 18.42 -16.34
N LYS A 203 -12.02 17.33 -15.60
CA LYS A 203 -12.96 16.85 -14.58
C LYS A 203 -13.16 17.88 -13.47
N LEU A 204 -12.10 18.48 -12.95
CA LEU A 204 -12.19 19.56 -11.95
C LEU A 204 -13.02 20.75 -12.45
N CYS A 205 -12.87 21.11 -13.72
CA CYS A 205 -13.62 22.21 -14.33
C CYS A 205 -15.11 21.88 -14.55
N THR A 206 -15.45 20.61 -14.77
CA THR A 206 -16.79 20.18 -15.21
C THR A 206 -17.63 19.50 -14.13
N GLU A 207 -17.03 18.76 -13.19
CA GLU A 207 -17.75 17.99 -12.18
C GLU A 207 -18.41 18.89 -11.13
N GLU A 208 -19.74 18.86 -11.09
CA GLU A 208 -20.51 19.55 -10.05
C GLU A 208 -20.19 19.05 -8.64
N LYS A 209 -19.74 17.80 -8.49
CA LYS A 209 -19.41 17.20 -7.18
C LYS A 209 -18.34 17.96 -6.41
N ILE A 210 -17.38 18.52 -7.14
CA ILE A 210 -16.27 19.31 -6.58
C ILE A 210 -16.75 20.74 -6.25
N LYS A 211 -17.81 21.18 -6.93
CA LYS A 211 -18.52 22.44 -6.69
C LYS A 211 -19.65 22.30 -5.66
N LEU A 212 -19.96 21.11 -5.13
CA LEU A 212 -21.06 20.88 -4.19
C LEU A 212 -20.85 21.47 -2.78
N PRO A 213 -19.63 21.58 -2.21
CA PRO A 213 -19.47 22.09 -0.83
C PRO A 213 -19.73 23.60 -0.72
N PHE A 214 -19.62 24.33 -1.83
CA PHE A 214 -19.76 25.79 -1.87
C PHE A 214 -20.74 26.17 -2.96
N ASN A 215 -21.43 27.29 -2.81
CA ASN A 215 -22.06 27.87 -3.98
C ASN A 215 -20.95 28.47 -4.86
N ALA A 216 -20.29 27.63 -5.67
CA ALA A 216 -19.12 27.99 -6.49
C ALA A 216 -19.42 29.06 -7.55
N LYS A 217 -20.67 29.53 -7.64
CA LYS A 217 -21.11 30.66 -8.47
C LYS A 217 -21.24 31.97 -7.67
N LYS A 218 -21.06 31.94 -6.34
CA LYS A 218 -21.17 33.08 -5.44
C LYS A 218 -19.76 33.53 -5.01
N MET A 219 -19.55 34.84 -4.96
CA MET A 219 -18.36 35.40 -4.31
C MET A 219 -18.36 35.08 -2.81
N PRO A 220 -17.20 34.82 -2.19
CA PRO A 220 -15.85 34.86 -2.76
C PRO A 220 -15.38 33.52 -3.40
N PHE A 221 -16.16 32.45 -3.28
CA PHE A 221 -15.74 31.09 -3.62
C PHE A 221 -15.37 30.87 -5.10
N VAL A 222 -15.98 31.64 -6.03
CA VAL A 222 -15.55 31.66 -7.45
C VAL A 222 -14.08 32.02 -7.56
N ALA A 223 -13.65 33.12 -6.92
CA ALA A 223 -12.28 33.60 -6.97
C ALA A 223 -11.30 32.63 -6.31
N PHE A 224 -11.72 31.96 -5.23
CA PHE A 224 -10.90 30.94 -4.56
C PHE A 224 -10.71 29.70 -5.43
N PHE A 225 -11.76 29.27 -6.13
CA PHE A 225 -11.70 28.14 -7.04
C PHE A 225 -10.82 28.43 -8.26
N ASP A 226 -10.96 29.61 -8.87
CA ASP A 226 -10.10 30.05 -9.97
C ASP A 226 -8.63 30.13 -9.53
N LEU A 227 -8.38 30.64 -8.32
CA LEU A 227 -7.04 30.67 -7.72
C LEU A 227 -6.47 29.25 -7.54
N TYR A 228 -7.29 28.30 -7.10
CA TYR A 228 -6.87 26.91 -6.93
C TYR A 228 -6.54 26.23 -8.27
N LEU A 229 -7.39 26.40 -9.29
CA LEU A 229 -7.13 25.88 -10.63
C LEU A 229 -5.85 26.46 -11.23
N LYS A 230 -5.63 27.76 -11.05
CA LYS A 230 -4.39 28.43 -11.46
C LYS A 230 -3.18 27.86 -10.70
N HIS A 231 -3.30 27.68 -9.38
CA HIS A 231 -2.25 27.07 -8.55
C HIS A 231 -1.88 25.65 -9.03
N LEU A 232 -2.87 24.82 -9.36
CA LEU A 232 -2.64 23.48 -9.90
C LEU A 232 -1.89 23.55 -11.23
N THR A 233 -2.35 24.41 -12.15
CA THR A 233 -1.75 24.58 -13.48
C THR A 233 -0.28 25.00 -13.38
N GLU A 234 0.04 25.93 -12.48
CA GLU A 234 1.41 26.36 -12.19
C GLU A 234 2.29 25.24 -11.59
N SER A 235 1.67 24.18 -11.07
CA SER A 235 2.34 23.07 -10.39
C SER A 235 2.51 21.83 -11.27
N TYR A 236 1.98 21.79 -12.50
CA TYR A 236 2.00 20.58 -13.33
C TYR A 236 3.41 20.13 -13.73
N ASP A 237 4.26 21.05 -14.19
CA ASP A 237 5.66 20.74 -14.50
C ASP A 237 6.41 20.21 -13.28
N PHE A 238 6.11 20.78 -12.10
CA PHE A 238 6.66 20.31 -10.85
C PHE A 238 6.19 18.89 -10.53
N ILE A 239 4.89 18.59 -10.69
CA ILE A 239 4.34 17.24 -10.46
C ILE A 239 5.01 16.24 -11.40
N ILE A 240 5.07 16.52 -12.71
CA ILE A 240 5.70 15.63 -13.71
C ILE A 240 7.18 15.38 -13.37
N SER A 241 7.93 16.46 -13.11
CA SER A 241 9.35 16.37 -12.76
C SER A 241 9.56 15.54 -11.50
N LYS A 242 8.74 15.78 -10.47
CA LYS A 242 8.81 15.07 -9.20
C LYS A 242 8.42 13.60 -9.34
N SER A 243 7.38 13.28 -10.10
CA SER A 243 6.98 11.90 -10.40
C SER A 243 8.07 11.13 -11.15
N THR A 244 8.68 11.75 -12.15
CA THR A 244 9.81 11.15 -12.90
C THR A 244 11.00 10.88 -11.97
N SER A 245 11.30 11.82 -11.07
CA SER A 245 12.37 11.63 -10.07
C SER A 245 12.10 10.46 -9.13
N VAL A 246 10.86 10.24 -8.68
CA VAL A 246 10.52 9.04 -7.86
C VAL A 246 10.76 7.78 -8.64
N PHE A 247 10.26 7.73 -9.86
CA PHE A 247 10.36 6.55 -10.71
C PHE A 247 11.83 6.15 -10.89
N ASP A 248 12.70 7.11 -11.21
CA ASP A 248 14.14 6.90 -11.34
C ASP A 248 14.79 6.40 -10.04
N ASN A 249 14.30 6.86 -8.90
CA ASN A 249 14.85 6.52 -7.59
C ASN A 249 14.41 5.13 -7.06
N LEU A 250 13.40 4.48 -7.66
CA LEU A 250 12.95 3.15 -7.22
C LEU A 250 14.07 2.09 -7.30
N GLY A 251 15.04 2.28 -8.19
CA GLY A 251 16.17 1.36 -8.38
C GLY A 251 17.36 1.58 -7.42
N HIS A 252 17.34 2.61 -6.58
CA HIS A 252 18.49 2.95 -5.72
C HIS A 252 18.55 2.13 -4.43
N ASP A 253 17.41 1.84 -3.83
CA ASP A 253 17.32 1.06 -2.60
C ASP A 253 17.21 -0.45 -2.92
N LYS A 254 18.15 -1.25 -2.39
CA LYS A 254 18.16 -2.71 -2.59
C LYS A 254 16.88 -3.34 -2.06
N GLU A 255 16.39 -2.91 -0.91
CA GLU A 255 15.17 -3.49 -0.33
C GLU A 255 13.94 -3.15 -1.19
N CYS A 256 13.90 -1.94 -1.77
CA CYS A 256 12.91 -1.56 -2.75
C CYS A 256 12.95 -2.47 -3.99
N CYS A 257 14.15 -2.70 -4.53
CA CYS A 257 14.37 -3.59 -5.68
C CYS A 257 13.88 -5.02 -5.41
N ILE A 258 14.21 -5.57 -4.24
CA ILE A 258 13.79 -6.92 -3.85
C ILE A 258 12.26 -7.03 -3.73
N SER A 259 11.59 -5.96 -3.28
CA SER A 259 10.12 -5.92 -3.15
C SER A 259 9.35 -5.93 -4.49
N PHE A 260 10.03 -5.89 -5.63
CA PHE A 260 9.42 -6.15 -6.94
C PHE A 260 9.15 -7.63 -7.18
N VAL A 261 9.92 -8.52 -6.54
CA VAL A 261 9.91 -9.97 -6.74
C VAL A 261 9.33 -10.69 -5.54
N PHE A 262 9.65 -10.22 -4.33
CA PHE A 262 9.26 -10.86 -3.08
C PHE A 262 8.15 -10.09 -2.37
N ASP A 263 7.20 -10.83 -1.84
CA ASP A 263 6.07 -10.37 -1.04
C ASP A 263 6.24 -10.87 0.40
N THR A 264 5.71 -10.16 1.39
CA THR A 264 5.81 -10.59 2.80
C THR A 264 4.49 -11.19 3.27
N ILE A 265 4.48 -12.49 3.56
CA ILE A 265 3.33 -13.17 4.17
C ILE A 265 3.75 -13.87 5.46
N PHE A 266 2.98 -13.69 6.54
CA PHE A 266 3.29 -14.27 7.86
C PHE A 266 4.73 -13.98 8.32
N GLU A 267 5.18 -12.73 8.13
CA GLU A 267 6.54 -12.27 8.45
C GLU A 267 7.66 -12.92 7.61
N LYS A 268 7.33 -13.69 6.58
CA LYS A 268 8.28 -14.31 5.65
C LYS A 268 8.22 -13.64 4.28
N ARG A 269 9.38 -13.27 3.74
CA ARG A 269 9.48 -12.77 2.36
C ARG A 269 9.57 -13.94 1.41
N ILE A 270 8.55 -14.14 0.59
CA ILE A 270 8.40 -15.26 -0.32
C ILE A 270 8.21 -14.71 -1.73
N ILE A 271 8.72 -15.40 -2.75
CA ILE A 271 8.51 -14.97 -4.13
C ILE A 271 7.01 -14.78 -4.43
N ARG A 272 6.68 -13.69 -5.11
CA ARG A 272 5.31 -13.14 -5.23
C ARG A 272 4.27 -14.14 -5.75
N ASN A 273 4.63 -15.01 -6.68
CA ASN A 273 3.66 -15.97 -7.20
C ASN A 273 3.36 -17.08 -6.18
N GLU A 274 4.37 -17.57 -5.47
CA GLU A 274 4.20 -18.54 -4.39
C GLU A 274 3.42 -17.95 -3.21
N SER A 275 3.70 -16.69 -2.84
CA SER A 275 2.98 -16.01 -1.75
C SER A 275 1.49 -15.87 -2.05
N LYS A 276 1.12 -15.52 -3.29
CA LYS A 276 -0.28 -15.45 -3.74
C LYS A 276 -0.99 -16.80 -3.66
N GLN A 277 -0.31 -17.89 -4.01
CA GLN A 277 -0.90 -19.23 -3.95
C GLN A 277 -1.13 -19.66 -2.50
N ILE A 278 -0.15 -19.46 -1.62
CA ILE A 278 -0.31 -19.73 -0.18
C ILE A 278 -1.49 -18.92 0.38
N LEU A 279 -1.54 -17.63 0.09
CA LEU A 279 -2.62 -16.76 0.56
C LEU A 279 -3.98 -17.19 -0.01
N SER A 280 -4.03 -17.63 -1.27
CA SER A 280 -5.24 -18.18 -1.88
C SER A 280 -5.74 -19.44 -1.15
N ILE A 281 -4.84 -20.35 -0.78
CA ILE A 281 -5.16 -21.55 0.01
C ILE A 281 -5.75 -21.15 1.36
N VAL A 282 -5.12 -20.22 2.07
CA VAL A 282 -5.61 -19.75 3.38
C VAL A 282 -6.97 -19.11 3.27
N ILE A 283 -7.15 -18.15 2.35
CA ILE A 283 -8.42 -17.43 2.17
C ILE A 283 -9.54 -18.37 1.77
N LYS A 284 -9.28 -19.31 0.86
CA LYS A 284 -10.27 -20.30 0.44
C LYS A 284 -10.73 -21.16 1.62
N ASN A 285 -9.80 -21.65 2.44
CA ASN A 285 -10.13 -22.47 3.61
C ASN A 285 -10.86 -21.67 4.68
N THR A 286 -10.44 -20.43 4.96
CA THR A 286 -11.14 -19.54 5.89
C THR A 286 -12.55 -19.21 5.40
N ALA A 287 -12.70 -18.83 4.13
CA ALA A 287 -14.01 -18.51 3.56
C ALA A 287 -14.95 -19.73 3.55
N HIS A 288 -14.42 -20.91 3.21
CA HIS A 288 -15.18 -22.16 3.25
C HIS A 288 -15.59 -22.52 4.67
N GLY A 289 -14.66 -22.45 5.63
CA GLY A 289 -14.93 -22.73 7.04
C GLY A 289 -16.00 -21.81 7.62
N ILE A 290 -15.98 -20.52 7.28
CA ILE A 290 -17.01 -19.56 7.70
C ILE A 290 -18.35 -19.84 7.01
N ALA A 291 -18.36 -19.92 5.68
CA ALA A 291 -19.60 -19.97 4.91
C ALA A 291 -20.34 -21.32 5.01
N TYR A 292 -19.62 -22.41 5.27
CA TYR A 292 -20.16 -23.76 5.26
C TYR A 292 -20.09 -24.43 6.63
N ASP A 293 -18.90 -24.68 7.16
CA ASP A 293 -18.74 -25.52 8.36
C ASP A 293 -19.28 -24.84 9.62
N LEU A 294 -18.97 -23.55 9.80
CA LEU A 294 -19.50 -22.76 10.91
C LEU A 294 -21.01 -22.60 10.79
N LYS A 295 -21.53 -22.24 9.61
CA LYS A 295 -22.98 -22.12 9.37
C LYS A 295 -23.71 -23.43 9.69
N LYS A 296 -23.20 -24.56 9.21
CA LYS A 296 -23.76 -25.89 9.46
C LYS A 296 -23.72 -26.26 10.95
N LEU A 297 -22.62 -25.92 11.64
CA LEU A 297 -22.53 -26.11 13.09
C LEU A 297 -23.62 -25.32 13.83
N LEU A 298 -23.82 -24.04 13.47
CA LEU A 298 -24.84 -23.18 14.08
C LEU A 298 -26.25 -23.73 13.86
N GLU A 299 -26.59 -24.10 12.61
CA GLU A 299 -27.87 -24.71 12.27
C GLU A 299 -28.13 -26.01 13.07
N ASN A 300 -27.15 -26.90 13.11
CA ASN A 300 -27.26 -28.15 13.88
C ASN A 300 -27.39 -27.90 15.39
N SER A 301 -26.68 -26.90 15.90
CA SER A 301 -26.70 -26.54 17.32
C SER A 301 -28.06 -25.96 17.71
N LEU A 302 -28.71 -25.20 16.82
CA LEU A 302 -30.06 -24.67 17.03
C LEU A 302 -31.08 -25.81 17.06
N ILE A 303 -31.02 -26.72 16.08
CA ILE A 303 -31.93 -27.88 15.99
C ILE A 303 -31.79 -28.79 17.21
N SER A 304 -30.57 -28.98 17.70
CA SER A 304 -30.29 -29.84 18.87
C SER A 304 -30.47 -29.14 20.22
N GLY A 305 -30.85 -27.86 20.24
CA GLY A 305 -31.03 -27.08 21.47
C GLY A 305 -29.72 -26.79 22.22
N LYS A 306 -28.56 -26.94 21.56
CA LYS A 306 -27.24 -26.60 22.12
C LYS A 306 -26.97 -25.10 22.14
N ILE A 307 -27.74 -24.34 21.35
CA ILE A 307 -27.88 -22.89 21.38
C ILE A 307 -29.36 -22.55 21.34
N GLU A 308 -29.77 -21.47 22.00
CA GLU A 308 -31.18 -21.06 22.04
C GLU A 308 -31.60 -20.35 20.76
N PHE A 309 -30.72 -19.51 20.24
CA PHE A 309 -30.97 -18.68 19.07
C PHE A 309 -29.66 -18.22 18.42
N PHE A 310 -29.67 -18.08 17.09
CA PHE A 310 -28.64 -17.33 16.38
C PHE A 310 -29.25 -16.42 15.32
N SER A 311 -28.63 -15.26 15.10
CA SER A 311 -28.97 -14.35 14.01
C SER A 311 -27.70 -13.87 13.29
N GLU A 312 -27.85 -13.66 11.98
CA GLU A 312 -26.82 -13.03 11.15
C GLU A 312 -27.00 -11.52 11.23
N TYR A 313 -25.98 -10.81 11.74
CA TYR A 313 -26.01 -9.35 11.84
C TYR A 313 -25.36 -8.72 10.61
N GLU A 314 -26.03 -7.72 10.01
CA GLU A 314 -25.54 -7.01 8.83
C GLU A 314 -24.12 -6.48 9.04
N GLY A 315 -23.15 -7.22 8.48
CA GLY A 315 -21.74 -6.84 8.42
C GLY A 315 -20.86 -7.18 9.64
N LYS A 316 -21.32 -7.93 10.66
CA LYS A 316 -20.51 -8.26 11.85
C LYS A 316 -20.66 -9.69 12.41
N GLY A 317 -20.82 -10.70 11.55
CA GLY A 317 -20.78 -12.11 11.99
C GLY A 317 -22.07 -12.61 12.65
N TYR A 318 -21.97 -13.73 13.36
CA TYR A 318 -23.07 -14.48 13.97
C TYR A 318 -23.19 -14.14 15.46
N HIS A 319 -24.39 -13.76 15.91
CA HIS A 319 -24.69 -13.65 17.34
C HIS A 319 -25.30 -14.94 17.85
N ILE A 320 -24.83 -15.40 19.01
CA ILE A 320 -25.27 -16.64 19.64
C ILE A 320 -25.76 -16.32 21.05
N TYR A 321 -26.96 -16.83 21.39
CA TYR A 321 -27.54 -16.69 22.73
C TYR A 321 -27.72 -18.06 23.39
N GLY A 322 -27.41 -18.13 24.68
CA GLY A 322 -27.61 -19.33 25.49
C GLY A 322 -26.84 -20.55 24.97
N SER A 323 -25.51 -20.48 24.93
CA SER A 323 -24.66 -21.56 24.42
C SER A 323 -24.27 -22.58 25.50
N THR A 324 -24.33 -23.86 25.14
CA THR A 324 -23.95 -24.97 26.03
C THR A 324 -22.46 -25.31 25.93
N ARG A 325 -21.92 -26.00 26.94
CA ARG A 325 -20.56 -26.57 26.89
C ARG A 325 -20.35 -27.52 25.70
N GLU A 326 -21.40 -28.20 25.28
CA GLU A 326 -21.38 -29.10 24.12
C GLU A 326 -21.17 -28.33 22.82
N TYR A 327 -21.83 -27.18 22.65
CA TYR A 327 -21.58 -26.27 21.52
C TYR A 327 -20.10 -25.88 21.44
N TYR A 328 -19.51 -25.41 22.55
CA TYR A 328 -18.09 -25.03 22.56
C TYR A 328 -17.17 -26.20 22.19
N THR A 329 -17.52 -27.42 22.60
CA THR A 329 -16.77 -28.62 22.27
C THR A 329 -16.85 -28.92 20.77
N ASP A 330 -18.04 -28.83 20.18
CA ASP A 330 -18.24 -29.08 18.75
C ASP A 330 -17.63 -27.96 17.88
N PHE A 331 -17.70 -26.70 18.32
CA PHE A 331 -16.98 -25.59 17.69
C PHE A 331 -15.46 -25.79 17.68
N THR A 332 -14.91 -26.23 18.81
CA THR A 332 -13.48 -26.53 18.90
C THR A 332 -13.09 -27.69 17.96
N LYS A 333 -13.94 -28.72 17.81
CA LYS A 333 -13.70 -29.79 16.84
C LYS A 333 -13.68 -29.26 15.40
N VAL A 334 -14.63 -28.40 15.03
CA VAL A 334 -14.68 -27.77 13.69
C VAL A 334 -13.40 -26.97 13.42
N ILE A 335 -12.93 -26.17 14.38
CA ILE A 335 -11.65 -25.47 14.26
C ILE A 335 -10.51 -26.45 14.00
N VAL A 336 -10.39 -27.50 14.81
CA VAL A 336 -9.30 -28.48 14.69
C VAL A 336 -9.33 -29.21 13.35
N GLU A 337 -10.52 -29.57 12.85
CA GLU A 337 -10.68 -30.23 11.55
C GLU A 337 -10.27 -29.30 10.39
N LEU A 338 -10.69 -28.02 10.44
CA LEU A 338 -10.30 -27.03 9.44
C LEU A 338 -8.81 -26.70 9.48
N GLN A 339 -8.22 -26.62 10.68
CA GLN A 339 -6.77 -26.42 10.85
C GLN A 339 -5.98 -27.58 10.25
N LYS A 340 -6.40 -28.84 10.48
CA LYS A 340 -5.78 -30.03 9.87
C LYS A 340 -5.90 -30.02 8.35
N LYS A 341 -7.07 -29.66 7.82
CA LYS A 341 -7.28 -29.54 6.37
C LYS A 341 -6.36 -28.49 5.76
N LEU A 342 -6.30 -27.30 6.38
CA LEU A 342 -5.44 -26.21 5.94
C LEU A 342 -3.95 -26.59 6.01
N GLU A 343 -3.52 -27.24 7.09
CA GLU A 343 -2.17 -27.77 7.24
C GLU A 343 -1.83 -28.74 6.10
N CYS A 344 -2.70 -29.71 5.80
CA CYS A 344 -2.50 -30.65 4.71
C CYS A 344 -2.36 -29.96 3.34
N GLU A 345 -3.21 -28.99 3.04
CA GLU A 345 -3.17 -28.26 1.77
C GLU A 345 -1.89 -27.41 1.64
N ILE A 346 -1.53 -26.67 2.68
CA ILE A 346 -0.29 -25.87 2.71
C ILE A 346 0.93 -26.79 2.59
N VAL A 347 1.05 -27.83 3.42
CA VAL A 347 2.21 -28.73 3.40
C VAL A 347 2.34 -29.42 2.04
N SER A 348 1.24 -29.87 1.45
CA SER A 348 1.21 -30.45 0.10
C SER A 348 1.74 -29.46 -0.94
N TYR A 349 1.34 -28.19 -0.87
CA TYR A 349 1.82 -27.13 -1.75
C TYR A 349 3.31 -26.83 -1.55
N LEU A 350 3.73 -26.61 -0.30
CA LEU A 350 5.12 -26.26 0.04
C LEU A 350 6.11 -27.40 -0.26
N THR A 351 5.66 -28.66 -0.24
CA THR A 351 6.52 -29.82 -0.52
C THR A 351 6.70 -30.07 -2.02
N LYS A 352 5.70 -29.71 -2.84
CA LYS A 352 5.73 -29.92 -4.29
C LYS A 352 6.52 -28.84 -5.03
N ASN A 353 6.66 -27.66 -4.45
CA ASN A 353 7.25 -26.49 -5.09
C ASN A 353 8.56 -26.09 -4.39
N ASN A 354 9.56 -25.72 -5.18
CA ASN A 354 10.79 -25.10 -4.66
C ASN A 354 10.52 -23.64 -4.33
N ILE A 355 10.01 -23.40 -3.13
CA ILE A 355 9.64 -22.05 -2.70
C ILE A 355 10.89 -21.31 -2.27
N ILE A 356 11.18 -20.19 -2.94
CA ILE A 356 12.29 -19.30 -2.63
C ILE A 356 11.83 -18.20 -1.68
N LEU A 357 12.63 -17.94 -0.66
CA LEU A 357 12.38 -16.94 0.37
C LEU A 357 13.64 -16.15 0.75
N ILE A 358 13.42 -14.97 1.31
CA ILE A 358 14.48 -14.08 1.80
C ILE A 358 14.29 -13.87 3.31
N GLU A 359 15.19 -14.46 4.09
CA GLU A 359 15.40 -14.08 5.50
C GLU A 359 16.58 -13.09 5.53
N ASP A 360 17.80 -13.58 5.78
CA ASP A 360 19.06 -12.82 5.63
C ASP A 360 19.83 -13.19 4.35
N VAL A 361 19.49 -14.35 3.79
CA VAL A 361 20.04 -14.92 2.55
C VAL A 361 18.89 -15.52 1.74
N VAL A 362 19.04 -15.56 0.42
CA VAL A 362 18.06 -16.15 -0.48
C VAL A 362 18.18 -17.67 -0.39
N THR A 363 17.10 -18.36 -0.03
CA THR A 363 17.14 -19.80 0.22
C THR A 363 15.82 -20.50 -0.13
N VAL A 364 15.84 -21.83 -0.08
CA VAL A 364 14.66 -22.69 -0.30
C VAL A 364 13.93 -22.94 1.02
N CYS A 365 12.61 -23.03 0.94
CA CYS A 365 11.73 -23.34 2.06
C CYS A 365 12.11 -24.66 2.73
N ASN A 366 12.47 -24.58 4.02
CA ASN A 366 12.83 -25.74 4.83
C ASN A 366 11.69 -26.13 5.78
N LYS A 367 11.80 -27.31 6.41
CA LYS A 367 10.77 -27.83 7.31
C LYS A 367 10.43 -26.91 8.50
N LYS A 368 11.38 -26.10 8.98
CA LYS A 368 11.14 -25.17 10.10
C LYS A 368 10.23 -24.03 9.61
N ILE A 369 10.56 -23.42 8.48
CA ILE A 369 9.79 -22.33 7.87
C ILE A 369 8.40 -22.83 7.46
N MET A 370 8.29 -24.03 6.89
CA MET A 370 6.99 -24.63 6.58
C MET A 370 6.08 -24.70 7.81
N LYS A 371 6.61 -25.14 8.96
CA LYS A 371 5.86 -25.19 10.22
C LYS A 371 5.42 -23.81 10.69
N GLU A 372 6.25 -22.79 10.52
CA GLU A 372 5.93 -21.41 10.87
C GLU A 372 4.79 -20.87 10.01
N ILE A 373 4.85 -21.05 8.68
CA ILE A 373 3.78 -20.68 7.74
C ILE A 373 2.47 -21.39 8.11
N VAL A 374 2.53 -22.70 8.36
CA VAL A 374 1.36 -23.49 8.79
C VAL A 374 0.79 -22.95 10.09
N SER A 375 1.63 -22.72 11.11
CA SER A 375 1.18 -22.23 12.42
C SER A 375 0.53 -20.86 12.32
N SER A 376 1.10 -19.94 11.55
CA SER A 376 0.53 -18.60 11.35
C SER A 376 -0.79 -18.67 10.56
N SER A 377 -0.87 -19.54 9.56
CA SER A 377 -2.07 -19.75 8.77
C SER A 377 -3.22 -20.34 9.59
N THR A 378 -2.96 -21.36 10.42
CA THR A 378 -3.98 -21.99 11.27
C THR A 378 -4.43 -21.09 12.41
N LYS A 379 -3.54 -20.27 12.98
CA LYS A 379 -3.88 -19.21 13.93
C LYS A 379 -4.77 -18.15 13.31
N HIS A 380 -4.47 -17.71 12.08
CA HIS A 380 -5.32 -16.76 11.38
C HIS A 380 -6.71 -17.33 11.13
N LEU A 381 -6.80 -18.55 10.59
CA LEU A 381 -8.08 -19.24 10.38
C LEU A 381 -8.92 -19.28 11.66
N GLU A 382 -8.32 -19.69 12.77
CA GLU A 382 -9.00 -19.72 14.07
C GLU A 382 -9.48 -18.33 14.50
N LYS A 383 -8.63 -17.31 14.36
CA LYS A 383 -8.98 -15.93 14.69
C LYS A 383 -10.19 -15.46 13.88
N GLU A 384 -10.23 -15.74 12.59
CA GLU A 384 -11.35 -15.33 11.72
C GLU A 384 -12.63 -16.09 12.02
N LEU A 385 -12.55 -17.39 12.29
CA LEU A 385 -13.71 -18.20 12.69
C LEU A 385 -14.28 -17.70 14.02
N ARG A 386 -13.42 -17.39 15.00
CA ARG A 386 -13.82 -16.83 16.28
C ARG A 386 -14.38 -15.42 16.14
N ALA A 387 -13.76 -14.56 15.35
CA ALA A 387 -14.25 -13.21 15.09
C ALA A 387 -15.57 -13.19 14.32
N SER A 388 -15.86 -14.25 13.57
CA SER A 388 -17.15 -14.46 12.91
C SER A 388 -18.27 -14.82 13.89
N ILE A 389 -17.95 -15.11 15.15
CA ILE A 389 -18.91 -15.30 16.23
C ILE A 389 -18.77 -14.10 17.17
N ILE A 390 -19.86 -13.39 17.41
CA ILE A 390 -19.93 -12.35 18.43
C ILE A 390 -20.88 -12.82 19.52
N ASP A 391 -20.31 -13.35 20.60
CA ASP A 391 -21.06 -13.67 21.81
C ASP A 391 -21.57 -12.38 22.46
N PHE A 392 -22.81 -12.40 22.97
CA PHE A 392 -23.38 -11.35 23.81
C PHE A 392 -23.68 -11.88 25.21
#